data_AF-A0A945W6G6-F1
#
_entry.id   AF-A0A945W6G6-F1
#
_cell.length_a   1.000
_cell.length_b   1.000
_cell.length_c   1.000
_cell.angle_alpha   90.00
_cell.angle_beta   90.00
_cell.angle_gamma   90.00
#
_symmetry.space_group_name_H-M   'P 1'
#
loop_
_entity.id
_entity.type
_entity.pdbx_description
1 polymer ?
#
loop_
_entity_poly.entity_id
_entity_poly.type
_entity_poly.pdbx_seq_one_letter_code
_entity_poly.pdbx_strand_id
1 'polypeptide(L)'
;MKTLICTATSLELSGIFPSITPLVIEKADSGFEKEGLSFLVTGIGVLNTYASLVRFHLHTPVDRVIQIGIAGAYTGAREEVKVLGTPVIIEKEVVADLGAEDSGPFLSLKDLDLGEMEYYESESQLYFPDQHYIKIKQAVRE
;
A
#
# COMPACT_ATOMS: atom_id res chain seq x y z
N MET A 1 9.74 -19.27 2.97
CA MET A 1 9.34 -17.86 3.10
C MET A 1 7.93 -17.74 2.56
N LYS A 2 6.95 -17.40 3.38
CA LYS A 2 5.56 -17.16 3.01
C LYS A 2 5.37 -15.69 2.68
N THR A 3 4.97 -15.41 1.44
CA THR A 3 4.74 -14.05 0.95
C THR A 3 3.25 -13.81 0.79
N LEU A 4 2.77 -12.70 1.36
CA LEU A 4 1.45 -12.15 1.15
C LEU A 4 1.50 -11.04 0.10
N ILE A 5 0.64 -11.13 -0.90
CA ILE A 5 0.31 -10.03 -1.81
C ILE A 5 -1.03 -9.45 -1.38
N CYS A 6 -1.09 -8.16 -1.12
CA CYS A 6 -2.33 -7.50 -0.75
C CYS A 6 -2.65 -6.29 -1.63
N THR A 7 -3.95 -6.07 -1.85
CA THR A 7 -4.49 -4.92 -2.58
C THR A 7 -5.63 -4.29 -1.77
N ALA A 8 -6.04 -3.07 -2.10
CA ALA A 8 -7.20 -2.44 -1.46
C ALA A 8 -8.50 -3.02 -2.01
N THR A 9 -8.53 -3.35 -3.30
CA THR A 9 -9.74 -3.81 -4.00
C THR A 9 -9.52 -5.10 -4.80
N SER A 10 -10.61 -5.84 -5.03
CA SER A 10 -10.61 -7.01 -5.92
C SER A 10 -10.34 -6.64 -7.39
N LEU A 11 -10.69 -5.42 -7.79
CA LEU A 11 -10.41 -4.89 -9.13
C LEU A 11 -8.91 -4.68 -9.35
N GLU A 12 -8.20 -4.12 -8.37
CA GLU A 12 -6.73 -4.04 -8.43
C GLU A 12 -6.11 -5.42 -8.52
N LEU A 13 -6.55 -6.35 -7.66
CA LEU A 13 -5.98 -7.70 -7.63
C LEU A 13 -6.18 -8.44 -8.96
N SER A 14 -7.41 -8.44 -9.48
CA SER A 14 -7.73 -9.08 -10.76
C SER A 14 -7.14 -8.35 -11.96
N GLY A 15 -6.94 -7.03 -11.88
CA GLY A 15 -6.25 -6.25 -12.90
C GLY A 15 -4.76 -6.59 -13.02
N ILE A 16 -4.10 -6.83 -11.88
CA ILE A 16 -2.67 -7.22 -11.84
C ILE A 16 -2.50 -8.71 -12.14
N PHE A 17 -3.40 -9.54 -11.61
CA PHE A 17 -3.38 -10.99 -11.77
C PHE A 17 -4.68 -11.47 -12.45
N PRO A 18 -4.79 -11.40 -13.79
CA PRO A 18 -6.00 -11.78 -14.52
C PRO A 18 -6.49 -13.22 -14.28
N SER A 19 -5.60 -14.10 -13.80
CA SER A 19 -5.93 -15.47 -13.43
C SER A 19 -6.67 -15.59 -12.08
N ILE A 20 -6.78 -14.50 -11.33
CA ILE A 20 -7.49 -14.38 -10.06
C ILE A 20 -8.77 -13.58 -10.32
N THR A 21 -9.92 -14.26 -10.39
CA THR A 21 -11.20 -13.60 -10.69
C THR A 21 -11.89 -13.12 -9.43
N PRO A 22 -12.79 -12.12 -9.51
CA PRO A 22 -13.60 -11.69 -8.36
C PRO A 22 -14.35 -12.82 -7.66
N LEU A 23 -14.81 -13.83 -8.40
CA LEU A 23 -15.48 -15.02 -7.84
C LEU A 23 -14.58 -15.86 -6.93
N VAL A 24 -13.27 -15.90 -7.20
CA VAL A 24 -12.30 -16.57 -6.32
C VAL A 24 -12.12 -15.77 -5.04
N ILE A 25 -12.13 -14.44 -5.15
CA ILE A 25 -11.95 -13.51 -4.04
C ILE A 25 -13.17 -13.52 -3.11
N GLU A 26 -14.39 -13.49 -3.65
CA GLU A 26 -15.64 -13.49 -2.88
C GLU A 26 -15.82 -14.75 -2.02
N LYS A 27 -15.25 -15.88 -2.43
CA LYS A 27 -15.27 -17.12 -1.64
C LYS A 27 -14.19 -17.15 -0.56
N ALA A 28 -13.25 -16.22 -0.58
CA ALA A 28 -12.10 -16.15 0.29
C ALA A 28 -12.30 -15.07 1.36
N ASP A 29 -13.18 -15.32 2.34
CA ASP A 29 -13.52 -14.41 3.46
C ASP A 29 -12.29 -13.89 4.24
N SER A 30 -11.16 -14.58 4.17
CA SER A 30 -9.94 -14.29 4.94
C SER A 30 -8.68 -14.41 4.08
N GLY A 31 -8.77 -14.21 2.77
CA GLY A 31 -7.67 -14.41 1.83
C GLY A 31 -7.53 -15.87 1.37
N PHE A 32 -6.67 -16.11 0.39
CA PHE A 32 -6.49 -17.42 -0.24
C PHE A 32 -5.04 -17.65 -0.65
N GLU A 33 -4.70 -18.91 -0.93
CA GLU A 33 -3.39 -19.30 -1.43
C GLU A 33 -3.48 -19.74 -2.89
N LYS A 34 -2.51 -19.31 -3.71
CA LYS A 34 -2.37 -19.74 -5.10
C LYS A 34 -0.89 -19.75 -5.47
N GLU A 35 -0.43 -20.84 -6.06
CA GLU A 35 0.96 -20.98 -6.56
C GLU A 35 2.03 -20.67 -5.50
N GLY A 36 1.75 -20.99 -4.23
CA GLY A 36 2.68 -20.76 -3.10
C GLY A 36 2.73 -19.31 -2.60
N LEU A 37 1.81 -18.45 -3.07
CA LEU A 37 1.62 -17.08 -2.59
C LEU A 37 0.27 -16.96 -1.90
N SER A 38 0.23 -16.18 -0.81
CA SER A 38 -1.01 -15.77 -0.18
C SER A 38 -1.51 -14.46 -0.80
N PHE A 39 -2.82 -14.32 -0.92
CA PHE A 39 -3.48 -13.14 -1.47
C PHE A 39 -4.56 -12.63 -0.53
N LEU A 40 -4.66 -11.31 -0.37
CA LEU A 40 -5.66 -10.68 0.50
C LEU A 40 -6.15 -9.35 -0.09
N VAL A 41 -7.47 -9.21 -0.22
CA VAL A 41 -8.10 -7.90 -0.43
C VAL A 41 -8.37 -7.29 0.93
N THR A 42 -7.83 -6.11 1.17
CA THR A 42 -7.83 -5.50 2.51
C THR A 42 -8.92 -4.46 2.72
N GLY A 43 -9.53 -3.97 1.65
CA GLY A 43 -10.40 -2.79 1.68
C GLY A 43 -9.62 -1.49 1.53
N ILE A 44 -10.34 -0.38 1.32
CA ILE A 44 -9.76 0.95 1.13
C ILE A 44 -9.53 1.62 2.49
N GLY A 45 -8.35 2.22 2.67
CA GLY A 45 -8.00 3.03 3.83
C GLY A 45 -7.19 2.27 4.90
N VAL A 46 -6.34 3.01 5.61
CA VAL A 46 -5.33 2.47 6.53
C VAL A 46 -5.91 1.53 7.61
N LEU A 47 -7.09 1.86 8.16
CA LEU A 47 -7.72 1.04 9.20
C LEU A 47 -8.18 -0.33 8.67
N ASN A 48 -8.76 -0.35 7.46
CA ASN A 48 -9.16 -1.60 6.80
C ASN A 48 -7.94 -2.45 6.47
N THR A 49 -6.88 -1.82 5.95
CA THR A 49 -5.59 -2.47 5.69
C THR A 49 -5.00 -3.10 6.95
N TYR A 50 -4.89 -2.32 8.03
CA TYR A 50 -4.33 -2.81 9.29
C TYR A 50 -5.14 -3.96 9.89
N ALA A 51 -6.46 -3.78 10.02
CA ALA A 51 -7.33 -4.80 10.61
C ALA A 51 -7.30 -6.11 9.82
N SER A 52 -7.31 -6.03 8.49
CA SER A 52 -7.26 -7.21 7.61
C SER A 52 -5.91 -7.92 7.70
N LEU A 53 -4.80 -7.19 7.66
CA LEU A 53 -3.46 -7.78 7.76
C LEU A 53 -3.23 -8.48 9.10
N VAL A 54 -3.62 -7.84 10.21
CA VAL A 54 -3.50 -8.46 11.55
C VAL A 54 -4.34 -9.73 11.64
N ARG A 55 -5.61 -9.68 11.22
CA ARG A 55 -6.50 -10.85 11.24
C ARG A 55 -5.95 -11.99 10.38
N PHE A 56 -5.44 -11.67 9.19
CA PHE A 56 -4.81 -12.64 8.31
C PHE A 56 -3.58 -13.28 8.97
N HIS A 57 -2.64 -12.47 9.44
CA HIS A 57 -1.37 -12.93 9.99
C HIS A 57 -1.53 -13.80 11.24
N LEU A 58 -2.54 -13.53 12.08
CA LEU A 58 -2.85 -14.34 13.26
C LEU A 58 -3.23 -15.79 12.92
N HIS A 59 -3.86 -16.02 11.76
CA HIS A 59 -4.27 -17.36 11.32
C HIS A 59 -3.26 -17.97 10.33
N THR A 60 -2.64 -17.13 9.51
CA THR A 60 -1.70 -17.49 8.47
C THR A 60 -0.46 -16.60 8.59
N PRO A 61 0.49 -16.95 9.47
CA PRO A 61 1.72 -16.18 9.62
C PRO A 61 2.49 -16.09 8.30
N VAL A 62 2.93 -14.88 7.97
CA VAL A 62 3.67 -14.56 6.75
C VAL A 62 4.97 -13.86 7.10
N ASP A 63 6.01 -14.16 6.32
CA ASP A 63 7.35 -13.62 6.53
C ASP A 63 7.53 -12.28 5.77
N ARG A 64 6.69 -12.04 4.77
CA ARG A 64 6.77 -10.87 3.89
C ARG A 64 5.40 -10.46 3.41
N VAL A 65 5.15 -9.15 3.37
CA VAL A 65 3.96 -8.54 2.77
C VAL A 65 4.39 -7.63 1.62
N ILE A 66 3.70 -7.72 0.50
CA ILE A 66 3.84 -6.83 -0.65
C ILE A 66 2.47 -6.21 -0.91
N GLN A 67 2.35 -4.92 -0.62
CA GLN A 67 1.16 -4.16 -0.97
C GLN A 67 1.30 -3.63 -2.39
N ILE A 68 0.29 -3.89 -3.22
CA ILE A 68 0.22 -3.42 -4.60
C ILE A 68 -1.11 -2.73 -4.80
N GLY A 69 -1.09 -1.55 -5.41
CA GLY A 69 -2.30 -0.79 -5.68
C GLY A 69 -2.00 0.36 -6.62
N ILE A 70 -3.03 1.13 -6.92
CA ILE A 70 -2.89 2.38 -7.68
C ILE A 70 -2.70 3.56 -6.73
N ALA A 71 -1.94 4.55 -7.17
CA ALA A 71 -1.72 5.79 -6.42
C ALA A 71 -1.78 7.00 -7.35
N GLY A 72 -2.19 8.13 -6.78
CA GLY A 72 -2.02 9.44 -7.41
C GLY A 72 -0.60 9.95 -7.23
N ALA A 73 -0.17 10.84 -8.13
CA ALA A 73 1.09 11.57 -8.00
C ALA A 73 0.82 13.09 -7.99
N TYR A 74 1.35 13.77 -6.96
CA TYR A 74 1.37 15.23 -6.89
C TYR A 74 2.22 15.82 -8.02
N THR A 75 1.98 17.08 -8.37
CA THR A 75 2.65 17.77 -9.49
C THR A 75 4.17 17.65 -9.41
N GLY A 76 4.78 17.79 -8.22
CA GLY A 76 6.23 17.61 -8.05
C GLY A 76 6.73 16.19 -8.37
N ALA A 77 5.97 15.16 -8.00
CA ALA A 77 6.30 13.77 -8.30
C ALA A 77 6.01 13.38 -9.76
N ARG A 78 5.13 14.11 -10.47
CA ARG A 78 4.79 13.82 -11.87
C ARG A 78 5.97 13.98 -12.82
N GLU A 79 6.90 14.90 -12.53
CA GLU A 79 8.13 15.08 -13.32
C GLU A 79 9.05 13.86 -13.25
N GLU A 80 9.01 13.12 -12.14
CA GLU A 80 9.75 11.86 -11.97
C GLU A 80 9.00 10.71 -12.63
N VAL A 81 7.70 10.55 -12.35
CA VAL A 81 6.87 9.44 -12.85
C VAL A 81 6.68 9.49 -14.38
N LYS A 82 6.62 10.71 -14.95
CA LYS A 82 6.48 11.09 -16.38
C LYS A 82 5.27 10.54 -17.14
N VAL A 83 4.84 9.31 -16.86
CA VAL A 83 3.82 8.56 -17.60
C VAL A 83 2.81 7.96 -16.62
N LEU A 84 1.52 8.14 -16.90
CA LEU A 84 0.46 7.50 -16.12
C LEU A 84 0.55 5.97 -16.26
N GLY A 85 0.42 5.26 -15.15
CA GLY A 85 0.53 3.80 -15.11
C GLY A 85 1.96 3.29 -14.96
N THR A 86 2.97 4.16 -14.86
CA THR A 86 4.34 3.76 -14.49
C THR A 86 4.34 3.07 -13.12
N PRO A 87 4.87 1.84 -13.00
CA PRO A 87 5.08 1.18 -11.72
C PRO A 87 6.12 1.93 -10.88
N VAL A 88 5.81 2.11 -9.60
CA VAL A 88 6.69 2.77 -8.65
C VAL A 88 6.92 1.87 -7.44
N ILE A 89 8.13 1.92 -6.89
CA ILE A 89 8.45 1.28 -5.61
C ILE A 89 8.55 2.37 -4.56
N ILE A 90 7.78 2.21 -3.49
CA ILE A 90 7.82 3.13 -2.35
C ILE A 90 9.00 2.74 -1.47
N GLU A 91 10.00 3.62 -1.36
CA GLU A 91 11.13 3.41 -0.46
C GLU A 91 10.82 3.89 0.95
N LYS A 92 10.02 4.96 1.05
CA LYS A 92 9.68 5.64 2.28
C LYS A 92 8.21 6.05 2.29
N GLU A 93 7.50 5.58 3.29
CA GLU A 93 6.09 5.86 3.55
C GLU A 93 5.93 6.78 4.78
N VAL A 94 4.83 7.53 4.82
CA VAL A 94 4.47 8.44 5.92
C VAL A 94 2.95 8.52 6.00
N VAL A 95 2.42 8.61 7.22
CA VAL A 95 0.97 8.83 7.42
C VAL A 95 0.69 10.32 7.33
N ALA A 96 0.60 10.83 6.10
CA ALA A 96 0.58 12.26 5.77
C ALA A 96 -0.57 13.08 6.39
N ASP A 97 -1.69 12.43 6.73
CA ASP A 97 -2.92 13.10 7.19
C ASP A 97 -3.10 13.08 8.72
N LEU A 98 -2.04 12.78 9.49
CA LEU A 98 -2.09 12.88 10.96
C LEU A 98 -2.10 14.34 11.40
N GLY A 99 -3.24 14.79 11.90
CA GLY A 99 -3.43 16.16 12.36
C GLY A 99 -4.91 16.48 12.62
N ALA A 100 -5.24 17.76 12.61
CA ALA A 100 -6.60 18.25 12.77
C ALA A 100 -6.93 19.27 11.68
N GLU A 101 -8.14 19.18 11.14
CA GLU A 101 -8.70 20.17 10.21
C GLU A 101 -10.01 20.71 10.79
N ASP A 102 -10.15 22.03 10.78
CA ASP A 102 -11.38 22.76 11.11
C ASP A 102 -11.57 23.86 10.03
N SER A 103 -12.27 24.95 10.34
CA SER A 103 -12.45 26.11 9.46
C SER A 103 -11.16 26.85 9.04
N GLY A 104 -10.00 26.50 9.61
CA GLY A 104 -8.70 27.08 9.32
C GLY A 104 -7.78 26.18 8.48
N PRO A 105 -6.48 26.52 8.37
CA PRO A 105 -5.50 25.63 7.75
C PRO A 105 -5.35 24.34 8.55
N PHE A 106 -4.90 23.27 7.87
CA PHE A 106 -4.59 21.99 8.51
C PHE A 106 -3.53 22.17 9.61
N LEU A 107 -3.75 21.57 10.77
CA LEU A 107 -2.82 21.55 11.89
C LEU A 107 -2.12 20.19 11.93
N SER A 108 -0.81 20.18 11.72
CA SER A 108 0.00 18.96 11.84
C SER A 108 0.12 18.51 13.30
N LEU A 109 0.62 17.29 13.53
CA LEU A 109 0.96 16.82 14.88
C LEU A 109 1.89 17.79 15.62
N LYS A 110 2.78 18.45 14.89
CA LYS A 110 3.71 19.43 15.44
C LYS A 110 3.01 20.70 15.88
N ASP A 111 2.07 21.20 15.07
CA ASP A 111 1.29 22.40 15.41
C ASP A 111 0.40 22.18 16.64
N LEU A 112 0.04 20.91 16.89
CA LEU A 112 -0.77 20.47 18.03
C LEU A 112 0.05 20.08 19.27
N ASP A 113 1.39 20.14 19.21
CA ASP A 113 2.30 19.66 20.27
C ASP A 113 2.08 18.18 20.62
N LEU A 114 1.74 17.36 19.62
CA LEU A 114 1.48 15.92 19.74
C LEU A 114 2.62 15.04 19.21
N GLY A 115 3.67 15.64 18.66
CA GLY A 115 4.87 14.95 18.19
C GLY A 115 5.28 15.34 16.76
N GLU A 116 6.18 14.55 16.19
CA GLU A 116 6.70 14.72 14.83
C GLU A 116 6.19 13.59 13.92
N MET A 117 6.21 13.82 12.61
CA MET A 117 5.79 12.81 11.63
C MET A 117 6.79 11.66 11.57
N GLU A 118 6.29 10.43 11.67
CA GLU A 118 7.09 9.23 11.49
C GLU A 118 7.13 8.80 10.03
N TYR A 119 8.30 8.31 9.62
CA TYR A 119 8.47 7.72 8.31
C TYR A 119 8.92 6.28 8.41
N TYR A 120 8.35 5.44 7.56
CA TYR A 120 8.61 4.02 7.51
C TYR A 120 9.41 3.71 6.24
N GLU A 121 10.58 3.09 6.40
CA GLU A 121 11.46 2.71 5.29
C GLU A 121 11.41 1.19 5.10
N SER A 122 11.29 0.75 3.85
CA SER A 122 11.37 -0.68 3.54
C SER A 122 12.83 -1.13 3.51
N GLU A 123 13.21 -2.07 4.38
CA GLU A 123 14.54 -2.70 4.36
C GLU A 123 14.73 -3.65 3.17
N SER A 124 13.65 -4.01 2.47
CA SER A 124 13.67 -5.02 1.41
C SER A 124 13.91 -4.39 0.04
N GLN A 125 15.08 -4.66 -0.56
CA GLN A 125 15.30 -4.38 -1.98
C GLN A 125 14.49 -5.37 -2.83
N LEU A 126 13.39 -4.90 -3.41
CA LEU A 126 12.73 -5.59 -4.51
C LEU A 126 13.60 -5.39 -5.77
N TYR A 127 14.07 -6.49 -6.35
CA TYR A 127 14.81 -6.49 -7.61
C TYR A 127 13.87 -6.95 -8.74
N PHE A 128 13.50 -6.02 -9.62
CA PHE A 128 12.82 -6.34 -10.87
C PHE A 128 13.84 -6.26 -12.01
N PRO A 129 14.24 -7.39 -12.62
CA PRO A 129 15.37 -7.43 -13.55
C PRO A 129 15.18 -6.60 -14.81
N ASP A 130 13.92 -6.39 -15.24
CA ASP A 130 13.58 -5.91 -16.59
C ASP A 130 12.55 -4.78 -16.62
N GLN A 131 12.30 -4.09 -15.50
CA GLN A 131 11.33 -3.00 -15.46
C GLN A 131 11.98 -1.66 -15.09
N HIS A 132 11.66 -0.62 -15.85
CA HIS A 132 11.85 0.77 -15.45
C HIS A 132 10.87 1.07 -14.31
N TYR A 133 11.22 0.71 -13.08
CA TYR A 133 10.54 1.19 -11.90
C TYR A 133 11.25 2.42 -11.36
N ILE A 134 10.47 3.32 -10.77
CA ILE A 134 10.99 4.54 -10.15
C ILE A 134 10.81 4.40 -8.65
N LYS A 135 11.87 4.73 -7.92
CA LYS A 135 11.86 4.76 -6.46
C LYS A 135 11.38 6.14 -6.03
N ILE A 136 10.30 6.17 -5.27
CA ILE A 136 9.69 7.43 -4.82
C ILE A 136 9.46 7.40 -3.31
N LYS A 137 9.35 8.60 -2.74
CA LYS A 137 8.88 8.82 -1.37
C LYS A 137 7.44 9.27 -1.42
N GLN A 138 6.63 8.84 -0.46
CA GLN A 138 5.28 9.36 -0.32
C GLN A 138 5.32 10.84 0.07
N ALA A 139 4.43 11.63 -0.53
CA ALA A 139 4.31 13.06 -0.25
C ALA A 139 3.54 13.31 1.05
N VAL A 140 3.85 14.43 1.70
CA VAL A 140 3.18 14.90 2.92
C VAL A 140 2.25 16.05 2.54
N ARG A 141 1.13 16.19 3.25
CA ARG A 141 0.28 17.38 3.16
C ARG A 141 1.03 18.55 3.81
N GLU A 142 1.33 19.57 3.02
CA GLU A 142 1.89 20.86 3.49
C GLU A 142 0.78 21.84 3.85
#